data_AF-A0A7X2PA34-F1
#
_entry.id   AF-A0A7X2PA34-F1
#
_cell.length_a   1.000
_cell.length_b   1.000
_cell.length_c   1.000
_cell.angle_alpha   90.00
_cell.angle_beta   90.00
_cell.angle_gamma   90.00
#
_symmetry.space_group_name_H-M   'P 1'
#
loop_
_entity.id
_entity.type
_entity.pdbx_description
1 polymer ?
#
loop_
_entity_poly.entity_id
_entity_poly.type
_entity_poly.pdbx_seq_one_letter_code
_entity_poly.pdbx_strand_id
1 'polypeptide(L)'
;MLHIYYGEYQGKNYIFDPDTYFNNQADRKWLLEDLPRQMIHDVDKSEVISENLIQSSRLGPIPPQWLSGSVKTLILIENDSGHVFNTSACGQNCAKWLLQIGNRKDVLIRLGYPMDFGKEEFNITIENNGHLVHTMKDLMNEIVDYNLL
;
A
#
# COMPACT_ATOMS: atom_id res chain seq x y z
N MET A 1 10.07 8.73 2.05
CA MET A 1 10.58 7.91 0.95
C MET A 1 9.89 6.55 0.96
N LEU A 2 9.68 5.92 -0.19
CA LEU A 2 9.16 4.55 -0.24
C LEU A 2 10.32 3.57 -0.08
N HIS A 3 10.21 2.70 0.91
CA HIS A 3 11.13 1.61 1.19
C HIS A 3 10.43 0.28 0.94
N ILE A 4 11.07 -0.63 0.22
CA ILE A 4 10.52 -1.93 -0.14
C ILE A 4 11.44 -3.03 0.35
N TYR A 5 10.86 -3.96 1.10
CA TYR A 5 11.48 -5.24 1.41
C TYR A 5 10.84 -6.35 0.56
N TYR A 6 11.65 -7.05 -0.22
CA TYR A 6 11.23 -8.19 -1.03
C TYR A 6 11.43 -9.52 -0.28
N GLY A 7 10.56 -10.49 -0.55
CA GLY A 7 10.69 -11.85 -0.01
C GLY A 7 10.17 -11.98 1.43
N GLU A 8 10.77 -12.85 2.24
CA GLU A 8 10.33 -13.10 3.62
C GLU A 8 10.82 -12.03 4.59
N TYR A 9 9.88 -11.27 5.16
CA TYR A 9 10.17 -10.26 6.19
C TYR A 9 9.94 -10.83 7.59
N GLN A 10 10.99 -10.87 8.41
CA GLN A 10 11.01 -11.50 9.73
C GLN A 10 10.80 -10.51 10.90
N GLY A 11 10.49 -9.24 10.59
CA GLY A 11 10.25 -8.22 11.61
C GLY A 11 8.99 -8.52 12.44
N LYS A 12 9.05 -8.30 13.75
CA LYS A 12 7.92 -8.55 14.67
C LYS A 12 6.71 -7.64 14.40
N ASN A 13 6.93 -6.50 13.75
CA ASN A 13 5.90 -5.55 13.35
C ASN A 13 5.31 -5.85 11.97
N TYR A 14 5.56 -7.05 11.43
CA TYR A 14 5.01 -7.48 10.15
C TYR A 14 3.54 -7.86 10.26
N ILE A 15 2.71 -7.28 9.41
CA ILE A 15 1.30 -7.64 9.26
C ILE A 15 1.12 -8.37 7.93
N PHE A 16 0.97 -9.69 8.02
CA PHE A 16 0.81 -10.57 6.86
C PHE A 16 -0.56 -10.43 6.17
N ASP A 17 -1.63 -10.20 6.95
CA ASP A 17 -2.99 -10.03 6.46
C ASP A 17 -3.52 -8.62 6.82
N PRO A 18 -3.28 -7.62 5.95
CA PRO A 18 -3.77 -6.27 6.17
C PRO A 18 -5.30 -6.16 6.16
N ASP A 19 -6.04 -7.04 5.47
CA ASP A 19 -7.50 -6.97 5.43
C ASP A 19 -8.09 -7.25 6.81
N THR A 20 -7.67 -8.36 7.42
CA THR A 20 -8.07 -8.71 8.79
C THR A 20 -7.59 -7.66 9.78
N TYR A 21 -6.35 -7.15 9.64
CA TYR A 21 -5.84 -6.11 10.52
C TYR A 21 -6.68 -4.82 10.45
N PHE A 22 -6.98 -4.34 9.24
CA PHE A 22 -7.81 -3.16 9.03
C PHE A 22 -9.19 -3.31 9.66
N ASN A 23 -9.83 -4.46 9.48
CA ASN A 23 -11.18 -4.69 10.00
C ASN A 23 -11.24 -4.56 11.53
N ASN A 24 -10.13 -4.87 12.23
CA ASN A 24 -10.05 -4.92 13.68
C ASN A 24 -9.39 -3.70 14.34
N GLN A 25 -8.39 -3.09 13.69
CA GLN A 25 -7.50 -2.10 14.33
C GLN A 25 -7.58 -0.70 13.72
N ALA A 26 -8.08 -0.55 12.48
CA ALA A 26 -8.07 0.75 11.82
C ALA A 26 -9.06 1.73 12.47
N ASP A 27 -8.61 2.97 12.70
CA ASP A 27 -9.50 4.05 13.11
C ASP A 27 -10.39 4.45 11.92
N ARG A 28 -11.70 4.44 12.13
CA ARG A 28 -12.68 4.81 11.11
C ARG A 28 -12.59 6.28 10.70
N LYS A 29 -12.02 7.14 11.56
CA LYS A 29 -11.78 8.55 11.26
C LYS A 29 -10.79 8.75 10.12
N TRP A 30 -9.85 7.83 9.91
CA TRP A 30 -8.91 7.88 8.79
C TRP A 30 -9.63 7.94 7.44
N LEU A 31 -10.82 7.35 7.32
CA LEU A 31 -11.61 7.38 6.08
C LEU A 31 -12.09 8.78 5.71
N LEU A 32 -12.16 9.69 6.68
CA LEU A 32 -12.59 11.05 6.44
C LEU A 32 -11.47 11.95 5.91
N GLU A 33 -10.22 11.50 5.95
CA GLU A 33 -9.06 12.26 5.48
C GLU A 33 -8.97 12.31 3.95
N ASP A 34 -8.34 13.36 3.43
CA ASP A 34 -8.30 13.63 1.99
C ASP A 34 -7.64 12.51 1.18
N LEU A 35 -6.48 12.01 1.62
CA LEU A 35 -5.77 10.97 0.87
C LEU A 35 -6.54 9.63 0.88
N PRO A 36 -6.99 9.10 2.02
CA PRO A 36 -7.89 7.94 2.07
C PRO A 36 -9.14 8.07 1.19
N ARG A 37 -9.82 9.22 1.17
CA ARG A 37 -10.97 9.45 0.28
C ARG A 37 -10.59 9.33 -1.19
N GLN A 38 -9.45 9.91 -1.59
CA GLN A 38 -8.97 9.83 -2.96
C GLN A 38 -8.61 8.38 -3.34
N MET A 39 -7.96 7.63 -2.44
CA MET A 39 -7.62 6.22 -2.64
C MET A 39 -8.87 5.35 -2.81
N ILE A 40 -9.88 5.52 -1.93
CA ILE A 40 -11.16 4.80 -2.00
C ILE A 40 -11.89 5.12 -3.32
N HIS A 41 -11.93 6.40 -3.71
CA HIS A 41 -12.56 6.82 -4.95
C HIS A 41 -11.86 6.23 -6.18
N ASP A 42 -10.53 6.28 -6.21
CA ASP A 42 -9.76 5.87 -7.37
C ASP A 42 -9.70 4.35 -7.54
N VAL A 43 -9.45 3.60 -6.48
CA VAL A 43 -9.26 2.14 -6.56
C VAL A 43 -10.60 1.39 -6.51
N ASP A 44 -11.49 1.76 -5.59
CA ASP A 44 -12.75 1.05 -5.35
C ASP A 44 -13.96 1.70 -6.04
N LYS A 45 -13.78 2.85 -6.71
CA LYS A 45 -14.88 3.61 -7.36
C LYS A 45 -16.04 3.85 -6.40
N SER A 46 -15.70 4.23 -5.17
CA SER A 46 -16.62 4.38 -4.04
C SER A 46 -16.43 5.74 -3.36
N GLU A 47 -17.46 6.26 -2.71
CA GLU A 47 -17.44 7.55 -2.01
C GLU A 47 -17.61 7.39 -0.50
N VAL A 48 -16.85 8.13 0.30
CA VAL A 48 -16.98 8.13 1.75
C VAL A 48 -18.11 9.09 2.16
N ILE A 49 -19.19 8.55 2.70
CA ILE A 49 -20.32 9.35 3.21
C ILE A 49 -20.12 9.69 4.68
N SER A 50 -19.66 8.73 5.47
CA SER A 50 -19.27 8.91 6.87
C SER A 50 -18.25 7.85 7.30
N GLU A 51 -17.78 7.91 8.54
CA GLU A 51 -16.82 6.96 9.14
C GLU A 51 -17.28 5.48 9.01
N ASN A 52 -18.59 5.24 8.91
CA ASN A 52 -19.17 3.89 8.86
C ASN A 52 -20.01 3.63 7.61
N LEU A 53 -19.99 4.55 6.63
CA LEU A 53 -20.82 4.44 5.43
C LEU A 53 -20.02 4.84 4.18
N ILE A 54 -19.85 3.86 3.29
CA ILE A 54 -19.25 4.03 1.98
C ILE A 54 -20.34 3.79 0.93
N GLN A 55 -20.46 4.71 -0.02
CA GLN A 55 -21.32 4.54 -1.18
C GLN A 55 -20.52 3.88 -2.30
N SER A 56 -20.71 2.57 -2.51
CA SER A 56 -20.13 1.85 -3.63
C SER A 56 -21.00 2.02 -4.87
N SER A 57 -20.37 2.31 -6.00
CA SER A 57 -21.03 2.32 -7.31
C SER A 57 -21.54 0.93 -7.73
N ARG A 58 -20.94 -0.15 -7.21
CA ARG A 58 -21.28 -1.53 -7.55
C ARG A 58 -22.20 -2.21 -6.54
N LEU A 59 -21.94 -2.03 -5.25
CA LEU A 59 -22.62 -2.76 -4.17
C LEU A 59 -23.67 -1.92 -3.44
N GLY A 60 -23.80 -0.63 -3.77
CA GLY A 60 -24.62 0.31 -3.03
C GLY A 60 -23.97 0.73 -1.71
N PRO A 61 -24.76 1.07 -0.68
CA PRO A 61 -24.23 1.45 0.62
C PRO A 61 -23.58 0.24 1.32
N ILE A 62 -22.30 0.34 1.65
CA ILE A 62 -21.51 -0.71 2.31
C ILE A 62 -20.76 -0.18 3.53
N PRO A 63 -20.45 -1.03 4.51
CA PRO A 63 -19.60 -0.63 5.62
C PRO A 63 -18.11 -0.66 5.20
N PRO A 64 -17.20 0.04 5.90
CA PRO A 64 -15.77 0.10 5.53
C PRO A 64 -15.06 -1.25 5.44
N GLN A 65 -15.53 -2.27 6.16
CA GLN A 65 -15.00 -3.63 6.12
C GLN A 65 -15.20 -4.30 4.75
N TRP A 66 -16.01 -3.72 3.87
CA TRP A 66 -16.25 -4.24 2.52
C TRP A 66 -15.45 -3.50 1.45
N LEU A 67 -14.62 -2.53 1.83
CA LEU A 67 -13.59 -1.99 0.94
C LEU A 67 -12.65 -3.11 0.48
N SER A 68 -12.02 -2.94 -0.67
CA SER A 68 -11.06 -3.91 -1.18
C SER A 68 -9.84 -4.01 -0.27
N GLY A 69 -9.21 -5.19 -0.25
CA GLY A 69 -7.95 -5.39 0.49
C GLY A 69 -6.85 -4.43 0.03
N SER A 70 -6.82 -4.05 -1.25
CA SER A 70 -5.89 -3.05 -1.79
C SER A 70 -6.05 -1.68 -1.12
N VAL A 71 -7.28 -1.14 -1.07
CA VAL A 71 -7.57 0.15 -0.42
C VAL A 71 -7.31 0.11 1.07
N LYS A 72 -7.75 -0.95 1.75
CA LYS A 72 -7.50 -1.13 3.19
C LYS A 72 -6.01 -1.12 3.51
N THR A 73 -5.21 -1.81 2.69
CA THR A 73 -3.75 -1.85 2.84
C THR A 73 -3.14 -0.45 2.67
N LEU A 74 -3.56 0.32 1.66
CA LEU A 74 -3.07 1.69 1.45
C LEU A 74 -3.42 2.61 2.63
N ILE A 75 -4.64 2.51 3.16
CA ILE A 75 -5.07 3.30 4.32
C ILE A 75 -4.22 2.97 5.55
N LEU A 76 -3.93 1.68 5.78
CA LEU A 76 -3.04 1.24 6.85
C LEU A 76 -1.63 1.83 6.67
N ILE A 77 -1.06 1.73 5.48
CA ILE A 77 0.27 2.28 5.16
C ILE A 77 0.32 3.80 5.38
N GLU A 78 -0.75 4.52 5.03
CA GLU A 78 -0.84 5.97 5.23
C GLU A 78 -0.99 6.37 6.71
N ASN A 79 -1.58 5.54 7.57
CA ASN A 79 -1.94 5.97 8.92
C ASN A 79 -1.19 5.26 10.05
N ASP A 80 -0.60 4.10 9.77
CA ASP A 80 0.15 3.30 10.75
C ASP A 80 1.61 3.17 10.32
N SER A 81 2.47 3.97 10.95
CA SER A 81 3.92 3.92 10.74
C SER A 81 4.63 2.90 11.64
N GLY A 82 3.92 2.24 12.56
CA GLY A 82 4.50 1.26 13.48
C GLY A 82 4.72 -0.11 12.83
N HIS A 83 4.00 -0.41 11.75
CA HIS A 83 3.95 -1.72 11.13
C HIS A 83 4.46 -1.75 9.69
N VAL A 84 4.93 -2.92 9.28
CA VAL A 84 5.24 -3.22 7.87
C VAL A 84 4.12 -4.10 7.33
N PHE A 85 3.43 -3.62 6.30
CA PHE A 85 2.29 -4.33 5.73
C PHE A 85 2.68 -5.17 4.51
N ASN A 86 2.08 -6.35 4.41
CA ASN A 86 2.15 -7.18 3.21
C ASN A 86 1.36 -6.54 2.06
N THR A 87 2.05 -5.98 1.08
CA THR A 87 1.42 -5.34 -0.08
C THR A 87 1.21 -6.28 -1.26
N SER A 88 1.39 -7.58 -1.09
CA SER A 88 1.15 -8.56 -2.17
C SER A 88 -0.33 -8.64 -2.59
N ALA A 89 -1.27 -8.14 -1.80
CA ALA A 89 -2.69 -8.01 -2.18
C ALA A 89 -3.00 -6.72 -2.97
N CYS A 90 -2.01 -5.86 -3.19
CA CYS A 90 -2.19 -4.56 -3.82
C CYS A 90 -1.96 -4.64 -5.33
N GLY A 91 -3.01 -4.47 -6.15
CA GLY A 91 -2.88 -4.51 -7.60
C GLY A 91 -2.14 -3.30 -8.21
N GLN A 92 -2.11 -3.23 -9.55
CA GLN A 92 -1.45 -2.14 -10.31
C GLN A 92 -1.90 -0.74 -9.88
N ASN A 93 -3.16 -0.58 -9.46
CA ASN A 93 -3.69 0.72 -9.03
C ASN A 93 -3.13 1.20 -7.69
N CYS A 94 -2.43 0.36 -6.91
CA CYS A 94 -1.80 0.77 -5.66
C CYS A 94 -0.45 1.48 -5.86
N ALA A 95 0.29 1.17 -6.92
CA ALA A 95 1.69 1.58 -7.05
C ALA A 95 1.86 3.11 -6.98
N LYS A 96 1.00 3.85 -7.69
CA LYS A 96 1.00 5.33 -7.65
C LYS A 96 0.73 5.89 -6.25
N TRP A 97 -0.14 5.24 -5.47
CA TRP A 97 -0.47 5.66 -4.11
C TRP A 97 0.66 5.37 -3.15
N LEU A 98 1.35 4.23 -3.29
CA LEU A 98 2.55 3.91 -2.52
C LEU A 98 3.67 4.94 -2.78
N LEU A 99 3.88 5.33 -4.04
CA LEU A 99 4.82 6.40 -4.38
C LEU A 99 4.39 7.75 -3.76
N GLN A 100 3.11 8.09 -3.84
CA GLN A 100 2.60 9.33 -3.25
C GLN A 100 2.75 9.38 -1.73
N ILE A 101 2.50 8.26 -1.03
CA ILE A 101 2.74 8.14 0.41
C ILE A 101 4.24 8.27 0.69
N GLY A 102 5.07 7.56 -0.06
CA GLY A 102 6.53 7.63 0.02
C GLY A 102 7.11 9.02 -0.23
N ASN A 103 6.46 9.84 -1.06
CA ASN A 103 6.86 11.23 -1.28
C ASN A 103 6.54 12.14 -0.09
N ARG A 104 5.59 11.76 0.77
CA ARG A 104 5.18 12.54 1.94
C ARG A 104 5.87 12.10 3.22
N LYS A 105 6.16 10.81 3.37
CA LYS A 105 6.76 10.23 4.58
C LYS A 105 7.59 8.99 4.25
N ASP A 106 8.47 8.63 5.17
CA ASP A 106 9.18 7.35 5.11
C ASP A 106 8.22 6.23 5.46
N VAL A 107 8.14 5.22 4.58
CA VAL A 107 7.31 4.05 4.79
C VAL A 107 7.97 2.81 4.25
N LEU A 108 7.95 1.74 5.04
CA LEU A 108 8.44 0.42 4.66
C LEU A 108 7.26 -0.52 4.38
N ILE A 109 7.26 -1.08 3.17
CA ILE A 109 6.30 -2.12 2.76
C ILE A 109 7.02 -3.41 2.43
N ARG A 110 6.29 -4.52 2.52
CA ARG A 110 6.77 -5.82 2.04
C ARG A 110 6.09 -6.19 0.74
N LEU A 111 6.88 -6.61 -0.26
CA LEU A 111 6.38 -7.17 -1.52
C LEU A 111 6.82 -8.63 -1.72
N GLY A 112 5.90 -9.46 -2.21
CA GLY A 112 6.18 -10.84 -2.62
C GLY A 112 6.32 -11.04 -4.13
N TYR A 113 6.31 -9.97 -4.92
CA TYR A 113 6.48 -9.99 -6.38
C TYR A 113 6.96 -8.61 -6.87
N PRO A 114 7.51 -8.48 -8.09
CA PRO A 114 7.91 -7.20 -8.63
C PRO A 114 6.67 -6.38 -9.04
N MET A 115 6.32 -5.37 -8.25
CA MET A 115 5.24 -4.44 -8.57
C MET A 115 5.65 -3.50 -9.71
N ASP A 116 4.72 -3.23 -10.63
CA ASP A 116 4.89 -2.25 -11.69
C ASP A 116 4.60 -0.83 -11.17
N PHE A 117 5.64 -0.01 -11.05
CA PHE A 117 5.56 1.40 -10.65
C PHE A 117 5.41 2.37 -11.83
N GLY A 118 5.21 1.85 -13.04
CA GLY A 118 5.02 2.65 -14.24
C GLY A 118 6.32 3.02 -14.93
N LYS A 119 6.23 3.95 -15.88
CA LYS A 119 7.36 4.35 -16.75
C LYS A 119 8.08 5.61 -16.29
N GLU A 120 7.48 6.35 -15.36
CA GLU A 120 8.06 7.58 -14.82
C GLU A 120 9.19 7.23 -13.84
N GLU A 121 10.10 8.18 -13.67
CA GLU A 121 11.15 8.04 -12.65
C GLU A 121 10.54 8.09 -11.25
N PHE A 122 11.10 7.29 -10.35
CA PHE A 122 10.70 7.25 -8.94
C PHE A 122 11.94 7.22 -8.04
N ASN A 123 11.73 7.23 -6.73
CA ASN A 123 12.80 7.02 -5.76
C ASN A 123 12.32 5.95 -4.78
N ILE A 124 12.89 4.75 -4.90
CA ILE A 124 12.55 3.61 -4.03
C ILE A 124 13.84 3.06 -3.44
N THR A 125 13.88 2.88 -2.12
CA THR A 125 14.96 2.15 -1.46
C THR A 125 14.58 0.68 -1.34
N ILE A 126 15.45 -0.21 -1.79
CA ILE A 126 15.32 -1.65 -1.60
C ILE A 126 16.00 -2.00 -0.27
N GLU A 127 15.22 -2.27 0.77
CA GLU A 127 15.73 -2.49 2.13
C GLU A 127 16.58 -3.75 2.25
N ASN A 128 16.41 -4.73 1.37
CA ASN A 128 17.19 -5.96 1.41
C ASN A 128 18.71 -5.70 1.29
N ASN A 129 19.11 -4.69 0.52
CA ASN A 129 20.51 -4.35 0.25
C ASN A 129 20.84 -2.86 0.44
N GLY A 130 19.85 -2.01 0.73
CA GLY A 130 20.01 -0.56 0.93
C GLY A 130 20.16 0.25 -0.36
N HIS A 131 19.92 -0.36 -1.54
CA HIS A 131 20.09 0.33 -2.82
C HIS A 131 18.90 1.25 -3.15
N LEU A 132 19.22 2.42 -3.71
CA LEU A 132 18.23 3.36 -4.24
C LEU A 132 18.08 3.13 -5.75
N VAL A 133 16.85 2.92 -6.20
CA VAL A 133 16.51 2.72 -7.61
C VAL A 133 15.57 3.82 -8.12
N HIS A 134 15.73 4.14 -9.40
CA HIS A 134 15.04 5.26 -10.02
C HIS A 134 14.08 4.89 -11.15
N THR A 135 14.22 3.70 -11.70
CA THR A 135 13.40 3.23 -12.81
C THR A 135 12.97 1.78 -12.63
N MET A 136 11.95 1.34 -13.36
CA MET A 136 11.56 -0.07 -13.41
C MET A 136 12.70 -0.98 -13.86
N LYS A 137 13.59 -0.51 -14.74
CA LYS A 137 14.74 -1.30 -15.18
C LYS A 137 15.71 -1.55 -14.02
N ASP A 138 16.02 -0.51 -13.25
CA ASP A 138 16.93 -0.63 -12.10
C ASP A 138 16.33 -1.55 -11.04
N LEU A 139 15.04 -1.35 -10.73
CA LEU A 139 14.31 -2.19 -9.78
C LEU A 139 14.34 -3.67 -10.18
N MET A 140 14.07 -3.98 -11.45
CA MET A 140 14.07 -5.36 -11.95
C MET A 140 15.46 -5.98 -11.93
N ASN A 141 16.50 -5.22 -12.29
CA ASN A 141 17.88 -5.70 -12.21
C ASN A 141 18.25 -6.05 -10.76
N GLU A 142 17.95 -5.17 -9.81
CA GLU A 142 18.23 -5.42 -8.39
C GLU A 142 17.51 -6.68 -7.86
N ILE A 143 16.24 -6.88 -8.22
CA ILE A 143 15.49 -8.07 -7.80
C ILE A 143 16.14 -9.36 -8.34
N VAL A 144 16.58 -9.35 -9.59
CA VAL A 144 17.19 -10.51 -10.26
C VAL A 144 18.62 -10.76 -9.76
N ASP A 145 19.46 -9.72 -9.75
CA ASP A 145 20.90 -9.82 -9.46
C ASP A 145 21.15 -10.25 -8.00
N TYR A 146 20.26 -9.87 -7.08
CA TYR A 146 20.36 -10.22 -5.66
C TYR A 146 19.41 -11.34 -5.22
N ASN A 147 18.64 -11.94 -6.14
CA ASN A 147 17.68 -13.01 -5.87
C ASN A 147 16.75 -12.67 -4.67
N LEU A 148 16.06 -11.52 -4.76
CA LEU A 148 15.29 -10.95 -3.66
C LEU A 148 13.90 -11.58 -3.45
N LEU A 149 13.48 -12.46 -4.36
CA LEU A 149 12.17 -13.13 -4.37
C LEU A 149 12.28 -14.64 -4.29
#